data_AF-A0A3L8Q6L8-F1
#
_entry.id   AF-A0A3L8Q6L8-F1
#
_cell.length_a   1.000
_cell.length_b   1.000
_cell.length_c   1.000
_cell.angle_alpha   90.00
_cell.angle_beta   90.00
_cell.angle_gamma   90.00
#
_symmetry.space_group_name_H-M   'P 1'
#
loop_
_entity.id
_entity.type
_entity.pdbx_description
1 polymer ?
#
loop_
_entity_poly.entity_id
_entity_poly.type
_entity_poly.pdbx_seq_one_letter_code
_entity_poly.pdbx_strand_id
1 'polypeptide(L)'
;MSEGSSFIARLKRYRWVVPAHSEVELKVHFSAKKPGNFEQTLRFELVQSKRRYKLPCRGTGLYPSISQDPWVVFPQWRETMEEDEIIFKEYVESTEQFHFGPLLCGKSRDWYMAQNRPSNSENITILNNSPMDVEVQFSFENDGEASTFLLDPPSMALKPKEKR
;
A
#
# COMPACT_ATOMS: atom_id res chain seq x y z
N MET A 1 -22.03 -0.26 -12.18
CA MET A 1 -21.34 0.42 -13.30
C MET A 1 -20.43 -0.61 -13.95
N SER A 2 -20.62 -0.88 -15.23
CA SER A 2 -20.01 -2.01 -15.94
C SER A 2 -18.53 -1.73 -16.25
N GLU A 3 -17.62 -2.44 -15.60
CA GLU A 3 -16.23 -2.52 -16.06
C GLU A 3 -16.22 -3.32 -17.37
N GLY A 4 -16.01 -2.60 -18.47
CA GLY A 4 -15.79 -3.20 -19.77
C GLY A 4 -14.53 -4.06 -19.70
N SER A 5 -14.71 -5.37 -19.67
CA SER A 5 -13.65 -6.34 -19.89
C SER A 5 -13.13 -6.14 -21.32
N SER A 6 -12.15 -5.25 -21.47
CA SER A 6 -11.37 -5.17 -22.70
C SER A 6 -10.63 -6.50 -22.81
N PHE A 7 -11.09 -7.36 -23.72
CA PHE A 7 -10.36 -8.55 -24.08
C PHE A 7 -8.95 -8.10 -24.52
N ILE A 8 -7.94 -8.38 -23.71
CA ILE A 8 -6.54 -8.19 -24.11
C ILE A 8 -6.32 -9.12 -25.30
N ALA A 9 -6.43 -8.56 -26.50
CA ALA A 9 -6.20 -9.29 -27.73
C ALA A 9 -4.71 -9.63 -27.79
N ARG A 10 -4.37 -10.89 -27.46
CA ARG A 10 -3.02 -11.42 -27.69
C ARG A 10 -2.65 -11.22 -29.15
N LEU A 11 -1.45 -10.71 -29.39
CA LEU A 11 -0.94 -10.45 -30.72
C LEU A 11 -0.97 -11.77 -31.53
N LYS A 12 -1.87 -11.89 -32.52
CA LYS A 12 -1.99 -13.10 -33.36
C LYS A 12 -1.15 -13.02 -34.64
N ARG A 13 -0.66 -11.83 -34.98
CA ARG A 13 0.07 -11.54 -36.23
C ARG A 13 1.40 -10.89 -35.84
N TYR A 14 2.51 -11.51 -36.25
CA TYR A 14 3.88 -11.10 -35.89
C TYR A 14 4.66 -10.51 -37.07
N ARG A 15 3.99 -10.30 -38.20
CA ARG A 15 4.57 -9.79 -39.45
C ARG A 15 3.64 -8.74 -40.02
N TRP A 16 4.24 -7.61 -40.40
CA TRP A 16 3.55 -6.49 -41.02
C TRP A 16 4.26 -6.12 -42.31
N VAL A 17 3.48 -5.68 -43.30
CA VAL A 17 4.00 -5.02 -44.50
C VAL A 17 3.79 -3.54 -44.28
N VAL A 18 4.88 -2.77 -44.29
CA VAL A 18 4.87 -1.32 -44.11
C VAL A 18 5.10 -0.70 -45.49
N PRO A 19 4.08 -0.10 -46.13
CA PRO A 19 4.25 0.64 -47.38
C PRO A 19 5.30 1.76 -47.29
N ALA A 20 5.80 2.20 -48.43
CA ALA A 20 6.71 3.34 -48.50
C ALA A 20 6.08 4.58 -47.85
N HIS A 21 6.87 5.30 -47.05
CA HIS A 21 6.44 6.51 -46.34
C HIS A 21 5.24 6.32 -45.41
N SER A 22 5.00 5.09 -44.95
CA SER A 22 3.94 4.78 -43.97
C SER A 22 4.52 4.29 -42.66
N GLU A 23 3.65 4.19 -41.65
CA GLU A 23 3.98 3.69 -40.32
C GLU A 23 2.97 2.64 -39.85
N VAL A 24 3.40 1.81 -38.91
CA VAL A 24 2.55 0.83 -38.22
C VAL A 24 2.75 1.02 -36.72
N GLU A 25 1.66 1.34 -36.01
CA GLU A 25 1.67 1.49 -34.55
C GLU A 25 1.47 0.13 -33.86
N LEU A 26 2.32 -0.16 -32.87
CA LEU A 26 2.23 -1.37 -32.04
C LEU A 26 1.93 -0.98 -30.59
N LYS A 27 0.75 -1.37 -30.11
CA LYS A 27 0.37 -1.17 -28.70
C LYS A 27 0.87 -2.33 -27.86
N VAL A 28 1.72 -2.02 -26.89
CA VAL A 28 2.26 -2.97 -25.94
C VAL A 28 1.58 -2.75 -24.59
N HIS A 29 0.85 -3.75 -24.11
CA HIS A 29 0.21 -3.72 -22.79
C HIS A 29 1.02 -4.54 -21.80
N PHE A 30 1.39 -3.90 -20.68
CA PHE A 30 1.94 -4.59 -19.53
C PHE A 30 0.80 -5.11 -18.65
N SER A 31 0.82 -6.39 -18.31
CA SER A 31 -0.14 -7.00 -17.39
C SER A 31 0.61 -7.98 -16.49
N ALA A 32 0.63 -7.68 -15.20
CA ALA A 32 1.22 -8.52 -14.17
C ALA A 32 0.10 -9.15 -13.33
N LYS A 33 0.20 -10.46 -13.08
CA LYS A 33 -0.73 -11.17 -12.18
C LYS A 33 -0.28 -11.17 -10.72
N LYS A 34 0.99 -10.87 -10.49
CA LYS A 34 1.64 -10.90 -9.19
C LYS A 34 2.61 -9.71 -9.12
N PRO A 35 2.87 -9.18 -7.92
CA PRO A 35 3.87 -8.14 -7.75
C PRO A 35 5.26 -8.67 -8.14
N GLY A 36 6.11 -7.78 -8.64
CA GLY A 36 7.46 -8.11 -9.07
C GLY A 36 8.00 -7.17 -10.13
N ASN A 37 9.28 -7.31 -10.42
CA ASN A 37 9.95 -6.65 -11.53
C ASN A 37 9.95 -7.57 -12.74
N PHE A 38 9.56 -7.02 -13.88
CA PHE A 38 9.44 -7.74 -15.14
C PHE A 38 10.31 -7.05 -16.17
N GLU A 39 11.17 -7.81 -16.82
CA GLU A 39 12.00 -7.35 -17.91
C GLU A 39 11.84 -8.30 -19.10
N GLN A 40 11.48 -7.75 -20.24
CA GLN A 40 11.30 -8.49 -21.48
C GLN A 40 11.84 -7.65 -22.63
N THR A 41 12.63 -8.25 -23.51
CA THR A 41 13.07 -7.56 -24.74
C THR A 41 12.25 -8.02 -25.93
N LEU A 42 11.51 -7.11 -26.54
CA LEU A 42 10.89 -7.32 -27.85
C LEU A 42 11.96 -7.20 -28.93
N ARG A 43 11.88 -8.06 -29.94
CA ARG A 43 12.85 -8.12 -31.04
C ARG A 43 12.12 -7.98 -32.36
N PHE A 44 12.58 -7.03 -33.17
CA PHE A 44 12.06 -6.76 -34.51
C PHE A 44 13.14 -7.04 -35.55
N GLU A 45 12.73 -7.58 -36.68
CA GLU A 45 13.62 -7.88 -37.80
C GLU A 45 12.94 -7.43 -39.09
N LEU A 46 13.72 -6.78 -39.96
CA LEU A 46 13.27 -6.47 -41.31
C LEU A 46 13.50 -7.71 -42.17
N VAL A 47 12.46 -8.13 -42.89
CA VAL A 47 12.55 -9.28 -43.80
C VAL A 47 13.67 -9.04 -44.81
N GLN A 48 14.52 -10.04 -45.04
CA GLN A 48 15.74 -9.98 -45.89
C GLN A 48 16.90 -9.11 -45.36
N SER A 49 16.75 -8.49 -44.19
CA SER A 49 17.86 -7.89 -43.46
C SER A 49 18.35 -8.83 -42.36
N LYS A 50 19.65 -8.83 -42.06
CA LYS A 50 20.20 -9.52 -40.88
C LYS A 50 20.15 -8.65 -39.61
N ARG A 51 19.61 -7.42 -39.71
CA ARG A 51 19.60 -6.46 -38.61
C ARG A 51 18.41 -6.72 -37.68
N ARG A 52 18.73 -6.96 -36.40
CA ARG A 52 17.75 -7.13 -35.33
C ARG A 52 17.71 -5.87 -34.47
N TYR A 53 16.51 -5.31 -34.33
CA TYR A 53 16.23 -4.20 -33.43
C TYR A 53 15.71 -4.78 -32.11
N LYS A 54 16.23 -4.26 -30.99
CA LYS A 54 15.82 -4.68 -29.65
C LYS A 54 15.10 -3.51 -28.99
N LEU A 55 13.94 -3.79 -28.40
CA LEU A 55 13.19 -2.87 -27.57
C LEU A 55 13.09 -3.49 -26.18
N PRO A 56 13.96 -3.10 -25.23
CA PRO A 56 13.84 -3.53 -23.85
C PRO A 56 12.58 -2.91 -23.23
N CYS A 57 11.76 -3.73 -22.62
CA CYS A 57 10.56 -3.34 -21.89
C CYS A 57 10.76 -3.73 -20.42
N ARG A 58 10.54 -2.77 -19.52
CA ARG A 58 10.58 -2.98 -18.08
C ARG A 58 9.25 -2.53 -17.48
N GLY A 59 8.74 -3.31 -16.54
CA GLY A 59 7.52 -3.00 -15.81
C GLY A 59 7.63 -3.54 -14.39
N THR A 60 7.00 -2.84 -13.46
CA THR A 60 6.96 -3.22 -12.05
C THR A 60 5.50 -3.32 -11.64
N GLY A 61 5.10 -4.49 -11.15
CA GLY A 61 3.80 -4.71 -10.53
C GLY A 61 3.95 -4.63 -9.02
N LEU A 62 3.12 -3.85 -8.34
CA LEU A 62 3.12 -3.70 -6.89
C LEU A 62 1.68 -3.59 -6.39
N TYR A 63 1.47 -3.96 -5.13
CA TYR A 63 0.25 -3.62 -4.41
C TYR A 63 0.44 -2.31 -3.65
N PRO A 64 -0.64 -1.55 -3.40
CA PRO A 64 -0.62 -0.44 -2.47
C PRO A 64 -0.19 -0.94 -1.07
N SER A 65 0.63 -0.17 -0.37
CA SER A 65 1.15 -0.53 0.96
C SER A 65 1.40 0.69 1.83
N ILE A 66 1.37 0.48 3.14
CA ILE A 66 1.78 1.45 4.16
C ILE A 66 3.04 0.97 4.89
N SER A 67 3.71 1.88 5.58
CA SER A 67 4.87 1.55 6.41
C SER A 67 4.47 0.62 7.55
N GLN A 68 5.22 -0.47 7.73
CA GLN A 68 5.12 -1.38 8.87
C GLN A 68 6.24 -1.18 9.88
N ASP A 69 7.14 -0.22 9.62
CA ASP A 69 8.24 0.12 10.52
C ASP A 69 7.70 0.76 11.80
N PRO A 70 7.86 0.12 12.99
CA PRO A 70 7.37 0.66 14.26
C PRO A 70 7.92 2.05 14.57
N TRP A 71 9.15 2.37 14.12
CA TRP A 71 9.80 3.68 14.33
C TRP A 71 9.12 4.80 13.56
N VAL A 72 8.42 4.45 12.48
CA VAL A 72 7.62 5.38 11.70
C VAL A 72 6.21 5.45 12.26
N VAL A 73 5.63 4.31 12.62
CA VAL A 73 4.21 4.20 13.00
C VAL A 73 3.95 4.77 14.39
N PHE A 74 4.80 4.47 15.37
CA PHE A 74 4.58 4.85 16.77
C PHE A 74 5.47 6.02 17.19
N PRO A 75 4.95 6.99 17.96
CA PRO A 75 5.76 8.11 18.45
C PRO A 75 6.89 7.69 19.39
N GLN A 76 6.62 6.67 20.22
CA GLN A 76 7.56 6.11 21.18
C GLN A 76 7.64 4.60 20.99
N TRP A 77 8.85 4.08 21.10
CA TRP A 77 9.19 2.70 20.84
C TRP A 77 10.30 2.25 21.79
N ARG A 78 10.26 0.98 22.17
CA ARG A 78 11.36 0.28 22.86
C ARG A 78 11.44 -1.18 22.44
N GLU A 79 12.59 -1.80 22.69
CA GLU A 79 12.87 -3.18 22.31
C GLU A 79 12.22 -4.19 23.26
N THR A 80 12.40 -4.01 24.58
CA THR A 80 11.97 -4.96 25.62
C THR A 80 11.24 -4.26 26.77
N MET A 81 10.56 -5.05 27.61
CA MET A 81 9.87 -4.63 28.82
C MET A 81 10.14 -5.66 29.94
N GLU A 82 10.26 -5.20 31.18
CA GLU A 82 10.31 -6.07 32.37
C GLU A 82 8.90 -6.49 32.81
N GLU A 83 8.73 -7.68 33.42
CA GLU A 83 7.41 -8.28 33.70
C GLU A 83 6.45 -7.38 34.52
N ASP A 84 6.97 -6.55 35.42
CA ASP A 84 6.18 -5.65 36.29
C ASP A 84 6.27 -4.16 35.90
N GLU A 85 6.86 -3.86 34.74
CA GLU A 85 7.01 -2.48 34.30
C GLU A 85 5.68 -1.90 33.78
N ILE A 86 5.34 -0.70 34.25
CA ILE A 86 4.17 0.03 33.75
C ILE A 86 4.59 0.96 32.61
N ILE A 87 4.31 0.55 31.38
CA ILE A 87 4.58 1.34 30.17
C ILE A 87 3.40 2.25 29.83
N PHE A 88 3.71 3.48 29.43
CA PHE A 88 2.73 4.49 29.01
C PHE A 88 3.03 5.00 27.61
N LYS A 89 2.12 4.75 26.67
CA LYS A 89 2.11 5.27 25.29
C LYS A 89 3.32 4.88 24.45
N GLU A 90 3.82 3.66 24.65
CA GLU A 90 4.96 3.15 23.88
C GLU A 90 4.64 1.82 23.23
N TYR A 91 5.21 1.60 22.05
CA TYR A 91 5.26 0.29 21.43
C TYR A 91 6.44 -0.52 21.95
N VAL A 92 6.22 -1.79 22.25
CA VAL A 92 7.25 -2.73 22.69
C VAL A 92 7.45 -3.78 21.60
N GLU A 93 8.66 -3.86 21.05
CA GLU A 93 8.95 -4.77 19.95
C GLU A 93 8.87 -6.25 20.35
N SER A 94 9.38 -6.60 21.54
CA SER A 94 9.39 -7.99 22.01
C SER A 94 7.99 -8.61 22.19
N THR A 95 6.95 -7.78 22.37
CA THR A 95 5.56 -8.23 22.54
C THR A 95 4.66 -7.90 21.35
N GLU A 96 5.17 -7.14 20.36
CA GLU A 96 4.41 -6.60 19.23
C GLU A 96 3.15 -5.82 19.65
N GLN A 97 3.21 -5.13 20.79
CA GLN A 97 2.06 -4.45 21.39
C GLN A 97 2.33 -2.97 21.67
N PHE A 98 1.29 -2.16 21.50
CA PHE A 98 1.27 -0.77 21.94
C PHE A 98 0.58 -0.67 23.31
N HIS A 99 1.28 -0.11 24.29
CA HIS A 99 0.79 0.02 25.65
C HIS A 99 0.24 1.43 25.89
N PHE A 100 -1.07 1.55 26.12
CA PHE A 100 -1.69 2.84 26.50
C PHE A 100 -1.41 3.22 27.96
N GLY A 101 -0.99 2.26 28.79
CA GLY A 101 -0.86 2.41 30.23
C GLY A 101 -2.19 2.21 30.99
N PRO A 102 -2.14 2.18 32.34
CA PRO A 102 -3.31 1.97 33.19
C PRO A 102 -4.35 3.07 33.03
N LEU A 103 -5.62 2.65 32.91
CA LEU A 103 -6.77 3.53 32.76
C LEU A 103 -7.72 3.42 33.96
N LEU A 104 -8.33 4.55 34.32
CA LEU A 104 -9.39 4.56 35.32
C LEU A 104 -10.66 3.93 34.75
N CYS A 105 -11.17 2.89 35.41
CA CYS A 105 -12.43 2.25 35.03
C CYS A 105 -13.64 3.17 35.25
N GLY A 106 -14.73 2.92 34.51
CA GLY A 106 -16.04 3.55 34.76
C GLY A 106 -16.32 4.86 34.01
N LYS A 107 -15.50 5.21 33.02
CA LYS A 107 -15.79 6.31 32.08
C LYS A 107 -16.53 5.76 30.85
N SER A 108 -17.57 6.45 30.40
CA SER A 108 -18.31 6.07 29.19
C SER A 108 -17.56 6.48 27.93
N ARG A 109 -17.87 5.83 26.80
CA ARG A 109 -17.39 6.20 25.47
C ARG A 109 -17.63 7.69 25.15
N ASP A 110 -18.86 8.17 25.39
CA ASP A 110 -19.24 9.56 25.12
C ASP A 110 -18.41 10.56 25.95
N TRP A 111 -18.03 10.16 27.17
CA TRP A 111 -17.16 10.99 28.01
C TRP A 111 -15.77 11.14 27.39
N TYR A 112 -15.22 10.08 26.81
CA TYR A 112 -13.94 10.12 26.11
C TYR A 112 -14.00 10.90 24.80
N MET A 113 -15.08 10.75 24.01
CA MET A 113 -15.27 11.51 22.77
C MET A 113 -15.47 13.02 23.01
N ALA A 114 -16.12 13.39 24.12
CA ALA A 114 -16.33 14.79 24.47
C ALA A 114 -15.02 15.49 24.93
N GLN A 115 -14.02 14.73 25.37
CA GLN A 115 -12.70 15.27 25.71
C GLN A 115 -11.83 15.29 24.46
N ASN A 116 -11.46 16.49 24.02
CA ASN A 116 -10.72 16.69 22.76
C ASN A 116 -9.36 15.98 22.65
N ARG A 117 -8.81 15.35 23.72
CA ARG A 117 -7.69 14.37 23.74
C ARG A 117 -7.60 13.73 25.13
N PRO A 118 -8.23 12.58 25.41
CA PRO A 118 -8.12 11.99 26.73
C PRO A 118 -6.73 11.35 26.92
N SER A 119 -6.31 11.08 28.16
CA SER A 119 -4.99 10.50 28.45
C SER A 119 -4.75 9.14 27.76
N ASN A 120 -5.83 8.46 27.36
CA ASN A 120 -5.86 7.17 26.68
C ASN A 120 -5.99 7.25 25.16
N SER A 121 -5.71 8.40 24.54
CA SER A 121 -5.56 8.51 23.09
C SER A 121 -4.10 8.65 22.69
N GLU A 122 -3.71 8.04 21.58
CA GLU A 122 -2.41 8.27 20.94
C GLU A 122 -2.59 8.41 19.43
N ASN A 123 -1.75 9.24 18.80
CA ASN A 123 -1.71 9.35 17.35
C ASN A 123 -0.63 8.42 16.80
N ILE A 124 -1.05 7.46 15.97
CA ILE A 124 -0.13 6.66 15.16
C ILE A 124 0.02 7.30 13.78
N THR A 125 1.20 7.17 13.19
CA THR A 125 1.48 7.70 11.87
C THR A 125 1.26 6.63 10.81
N ILE A 126 0.51 6.98 9.77
CA ILE A 126 0.29 6.13 8.60
C ILE A 126 1.04 6.77 7.42
N LEU A 127 2.10 6.09 6.97
CA LEU A 127 2.93 6.51 5.85
C LEU A 127 2.65 5.63 4.63
N ASN A 128 2.27 6.24 3.51
CA ASN A 128 2.24 5.55 2.22
C ASN A 128 3.68 5.40 1.67
N ASN A 129 4.22 4.19 1.77
CA ASN A 129 5.55 3.85 1.25
C ASN A 129 5.52 3.33 -0.20
N SER A 130 4.33 3.21 -0.79
CA SER A 130 4.14 2.75 -2.16
C SER A 130 4.22 3.90 -3.18
N PRO A 131 4.49 3.61 -4.47
CA PRO A 131 4.57 4.63 -5.51
C PRO A 131 3.20 5.04 -6.08
N MET A 132 2.10 4.57 -5.50
CA MET A 132 0.72 4.83 -5.95
C MET A 132 -0.13 5.39 -4.80
N ASP A 133 -1.27 5.98 -5.14
CA ASP A 133 -2.24 6.42 -4.13
C ASP A 133 -2.80 5.19 -3.39
N VAL A 134 -2.93 5.30 -2.06
CA VAL A 134 -3.43 4.24 -1.18
C VAL A 134 -4.70 4.73 -0.51
N GLU A 135 -5.73 3.88 -0.48
CA GLU A 135 -6.89 4.02 0.39
C GLU A 135 -6.77 3.02 1.54
N VAL A 136 -6.82 3.53 2.77
CA VAL A 136 -6.69 2.74 4.00
C VAL A 136 -8.01 2.79 4.74
N GLN A 137 -8.50 1.62 5.16
CA GLN A 137 -9.67 1.49 6.02
C GLN A 137 -9.27 0.67 7.24
N PHE A 138 -9.61 1.17 8.42
CA PHE A 138 -9.30 0.50 9.68
C PHE A 138 -10.54 -0.21 10.25
N SER A 139 -10.29 -1.35 10.88
CA SER A 139 -11.31 -2.14 11.56
C SER A 139 -10.68 -2.94 12.68
N PHE A 140 -11.42 -3.17 13.76
CA PHE A 140 -11.00 -4.07 14.83
C PHE A 140 -11.45 -5.49 14.54
N GLU A 141 -10.54 -6.46 14.68
CA GLU A 141 -10.85 -7.87 14.45
C GLU A 141 -11.86 -8.41 15.49
N ASN A 142 -11.68 -8.05 16.76
CA ASN A 142 -12.45 -8.57 17.89
C ASN A 142 -13.37 -7.53 18.57
N ASP A 143 -13.50 -6.32 18.01
CA ASP A 143 -14.34 -5.24 18.54
C ASP A 143 -15.08 -4.52 17.41
N GLY A 144 -15.89 -5.29 16.65
CA GLY A 144 -16.62 -4.77 15.49
C GLY A 144 -17.61 -3.64 15.83
N GLU A 145 -18.09 -3.60 17.07
CA GLU A 145 -18.97 -2.52 17.58
C GLU A 145 -18.19 -1.29 18.08
N ALA A 146 -16.85 -1.36 18.11
CA ALA A 146 -15.97 -0.31 18.65
C ALA A 146 -16.40 0.12 20.07
N SER A 147 -16.65 -0.88 20.91
CA SER A 147 -17.11 -0.71 22.30
C SER A 147 -15.96 -0.33 23.23
N THR A 148 -14.75 -0.77 22.90
CA THR A 148 -13.54 -0.62 23.72
C THR A 148 -12.56 0.37 23.09
N PHE A 149 -12.31 0.24 21.79
CA PHE A 149 -11.38 1.10 21.07
C PHE A 149 -12.08 1.97 20.04
N LEU A 150 -11.50 3.13 19.77
CA LEU A 150 -11.99 4.09 18.78
C LEU A 150 -10.85 4.48 17.85
N LEU A 151 -11.16 4.64 16.56
CA LEU A 151 -10.24 5.15 15.55
C LEU A 151 -10.86 6.37 14.89
N ASP A 152 -10.11 7.46 14.87
CA ASP A 152 -10.50 8.69 14.21
C ASP A 152 -9.29 9.28 13.45
N PRO A 153 -9.32 9.35 12.10
CA PRO A 153 -10.39 8.90 11.22
C PRO A 153 -10.40 7.37 11.01
N PRO A 154 -11.56 6.75 10.68
CA PRO A 154 -11.65 5.30 10.41
C PRO A 154 -11.13 4.89 9.03
N SER A 155 -10.85 5.86 8.15
CA SER A 155 -10.29 5.65 6.83
C SER A 155 -9.54 6.88 6.36
N MET A 156 -8.59 6.70 5.45
CA MET A 156 -7.85 7.80 4.84
C MET A 156 -7.35 7.46 3.44
N ALA A 157 -7.16 8.49 2.62
CA ALA A 157 -6.47 8.39 1.34
C ALA A 157 -5.14 9.12 1.42
N LEU A 158 -4.07 8.48 0.94
CA LEU A 158 -2.70 8.97 1.03
C LEU A 158 -2.03 8.91 -0.34
N LYS A 159 -1.41 10.02 -0.75
CA LYS A 159 -0.54 10.05 -1.92
C LYS A 159 0.80 9.37 -1.64
N PRO A 160 1.58 9.01 -2.66
CA PRO A 160 2.93 8.47 -2.47
C PRO A 160 3.77 9.36 -1.56
N LYS A 161 4.36 8.76 -0.52
CA LYS A 161 5.18 9.43 0.51
C LYS A 161 4.42 10.41 1.41
N GLU A 162 3.08 10.48 1.33
CA GLU A 162 2.26 11.22 2.30
C GLU A 162 2.24 10.47 3.64
N LYS A 163 2.36 11.23 4.72
CA LYS A 163 2.21 10.77 6.10
C LYS A 163 1.08 11.54 6.77
N ARG A 164 0.25 10.84 7.54
CA ARG A 164 -0.78 11.42 8.40
C ARG A 164 -0.78 10.78 9.77
#